data_AF-A0AAU5XMJ3-F1
#
_entry.id   AF-A0AAU5XMJ3-F1
#
_cell.length_a   1.000
_cell.length_b   1.000
_cell.length_c   1.000
_cell.angle_alpha   90.00
_cell.angle_beta   90.00
_cell.angle_gamma   90.00
#
_symmetry.space_group_name_H-M   'P 1'
#
loop_
_entity.id
_entity.type
_entity.pdbx_description
1 polymer ?
#
loop_
_entity_poly.entity_id
_entity_poly.type
_entity_poly.pdbx_seq_one_letter_code
_entity_poly.pdbx_strand_id
1 'polypeptide(L)'
;MDIANLVVSAADQAVYARMIERHGQRSLVLATTDLRTGRTTLGEPASVPLLDLAGTDSRGRVYARTPDGVAALDPAGRTLWRLRPQGAVTVREKEHLVIAYGDDPGRLTLVGYDAAGAPRRTSSVRLDPAVTENRTVRLVAVEEGDRFVFHVAMRERLPGRLITTTADGRLLADVDDPDAVARTLPAIESRIDLAMSAVTPEGAVLIPFSDVGGYRILRLEPS
;
A
#
# COMPACT_ATOMS: atom_id res chain seq x y z
N MET A 1 21.04 -11.21 18.43
CA MET A 1 21.21 -11.01 16.98
C MET A 1 19.82 -11.02 16.44
N ASP A 2 19.26 -9.86 16.14
CA ASP A 2 17.83 -9.77 15.87
C ASP A 2 17.63 -9.99 14.38
N ILE A 3 17.50 -11.27 14.02
CA ILE A 3 16.95 -11.68 12.73
C ILE A 3 15.45 -11.41 12.83
N ALA A 4 14.96 -10.55 11.95
CA ALA A 4 13.53 -10.38 11.77
C ALA A 4 13.17 -10.97 10.41
N ASN A 5 12.01 -11.63 10.35
CA ASN A 5 11.24 -11.73 9.12
C ASN A 5 11.95 -12.53 8.01
N LEU A 6 11.86 -13.85 8.12
CA LEU A 6 12.43 -14.85 7.20
C LEU A 6 11.40 -15.24 6.14
N VAL A 7 11.83 -15.24 4.88
CA VAL A 7 11.12 -15.86 3.76
C VAL A 7 12.03 -16.85 3.06
N VAL A 8 11.46 -17.93 2.53
CA VAL A 8 12.19 -18.93 1.76
C VAL A 8 11.73 -18.83 0.32
N SER A 9 12.67 -18.59 -0.59
CA SER A 9 12.37 -18.53 -2.02
C SER A 9 12.23 -19.94 -2.60
N ALA A 10 11.57 -20.02 -3.77
CA ALA A 10 11.48 -21.27 -4.53
C ALA A 10 12.85 -21.81 -5.02
N ALA A 11 13.93 -21.02 -4.88
CA ALA A 11 15.28 -21.39 -5.29
C ALA A 11 16.16 -21.91 -4.14
N ASP A 12 15.57 -22.42 -3.05
CA ASP A 12 16.28 -22.84 -1.82
C ASP A 12 17.15 -21.73 -1.20
N GLN A 13 16.67 -20.49 -1.23
CA GLN A 13 17.34 -19.37 -0.57
C GLN A 13 16.52 -18.89 0.61
N ALA A 14 17.16 -18.75 1.77
CA ALA A 14 16.60 -18.05 2.91
C ALA A 14 16.94 -16.56 2.78
N VAL A 15 15.91 -15.71 2.71
CA VAL A 15 16.05 -14.26 2.72
C VAL A 15 15.49 -13.72 4.02
N TYR A 16 16.25 -12.88 4.71
CA TYR A 16 15.81 -12.27 5.97
C TYR A 16 16.37 -10.87 6.13
N ALA A 17 15.68 -10.05 6.93
CA ALA A 17 16.17 -8.72 7.28
C ALA A 17 17.14 -8.83 8.46
N ARG A 18 18.30 -8.18 8.34
CA ARG A 18 19.33 -8.18 9.38
C ARG A 18 19.78 -6.76 9.69
N MET A 19 19.78 -6.40 10.97
CA MET A 19 20.40 -5.16 11.42
C MET A 19 21.93 -5.31 11.36
N ILE A 20 22.59 -4.37 10.71
CA ILE A 20 24.05 -4.24 10.68
C ILE A 20 24.47 -2.86 11.20
N GLU A 21 25.70 -2.76 11.68
CA GLU A 21 26.30 -1.48 12.05
C GLU A 21 27.52 -1.25 11.16
N ARG A 22 27.53 -0.11 10.46
CA ARG A 22 28.68 0.35 9.65
C ARG A 22 28.94 1.81 10.02
N HIS A 23 30.19 2.11 10.39
CA HIS A 23 30.61 3.47 10.76
C HIS A 23 29.74 4.13 11.86
N GLY A 24 29.29 3.35 12.85
CA GLY A 24 28.43 3.84 13.94
C GLY A 24 26.97 4.09 13.54
N GLN A 25 26.58 3.77 12.30
CA GLN A 25 25.19 3.84 11.85
C GLN A 25 24.60 2.44 11.76
N ARG A 26 23.43 2.26 12.40
CA ARG A 26 22.64 1.03 12.31
C ARG A 26 21.76 1.08 11.07
N SER A 27 21.86 0.08 10.21
CA SER A 27 21.08 -0.04 8.99
C SER A 27 20.51 -1.45 8.86
N LEU A 28 19.29 -1.54 8.35
CA LEU A 28 18.67 -2.82 8.03
C LEU A 28 19.02 -3.20 6.59
N VAL A 29 19.58 -4.40 6.41
CA VAL A 29 19.93 -4.96 5.10
C VAL A 29 19.19 -6.27 4.86
N LEU A 30 19.00 -6.61 3.60
CA LEU A 30 18.63 -7.97 3.23
C LEU A 30 19.86 -8.87 3.31
N ALA A 31 19.70 -10.03 3.93
CA ALA A 31 20.67 -11.11 3.93
C ALA A 31 20.07 -12.31 3.20
N THR A 32 20.81 -12.84 2.23
CA THR A 32 20.41 -14.01 1.45
C THR A 32 21.38 -15.13 1.75
N THR A 33 20.86 -16.26 2.24
CA THR A 33 21.63 -17.46 2.51
C THR A 33 21.22 -18.56 1.55
N ASP A 34 22.19 -19.06 0.79
CA ASP A 34 22.03 -20.28 0.01
C ASP A 34 21.92 -21.47 0.98
N LEU A 35 20.79 -22.17 0.98
CA LEU A 35 20.54 -23.24 1.96
C LEU A 35 21.36 -24.51 1.71
N ARG A 36 21.94 -24.67 0.53
CA ARG A 36 22.75 -25.85 0.17
C ARG A 36 24.20 -25.69 0.63
N THR A 37 24.74 -24.48 0.47
CA THR A 37 26.13 -24.16 0.78
C THR A 37 26.30 -23.48 2.14
N GLY A 38 25.22 -22.96 2.72
CA GLY A 38 25.23 -22.13 3.92
C GLY A 38 25.86 -20.75 3.72
N ARG A 39 26.20 -20.37 2.48
CA ARG A 39 26.86 -19.10 2.19
C ARG A 39 25.85 -17.95 2.26
N THR A 40 26.11 -17.00 3.15
CA THR A 40 25.33 -15.75 3.25
C THR A 40 25.97 -14.62 2.44
N THR A 41 25.14 -13.88 1.70
CA THR A 41 25.48 -12.61 1.06
C THR A 41 24.65 -11.50 1.70
N LEU A 42 25.28 -10.35 1.97
CA LEU A 42 24.58 -9.17 2.49
C LEU A 42 24.37 -8.18 1.35
N GLY A 43 23.15 -7.66 1.23
CA GLY A 43 22.82 -6.57 0.33
C GLY A 43 23.25 -5.20 0.87
N GLU A 44 22.80 -4.16 0.17
CA GLU A 44 22.93 -2.78 0.62
C GLU A 44 21.82 -2.42 1.61
N PRO A 45 21.96 -1.30 2.36
CA PRO A 45 20.85 -0.75 3.14
C PRO A 45 19.62 -0.60 2.26
N ALA A 46 18.49 -1.13 2.75
CA ALA A 46 17.25 -1.06 1.99
C ALA A 46 16.91 0.41 1.71
N SER A 47 16.54 0.69 0.46
CA SER A 47 16.08 2.03 0.04
C SER A 47 14.74 2.46 0.67
N VAL A 48 14.17 1.60 1.53
CA VAL A 48 12.86 1.75 2.15
C VAL A 48 12.95 1.34 3.63
N PRO A 49 12.17 1.95 4.52
CA PRO A 49 11.99 1.42 5.87
C PRO A 49 11.30 0.06 5.76
N LEU A 50 11.99 -1.02 6.14
CA LEU A 50 11.39 -2.36 6.20
C LEU A 50 10.79 -2.56 7.59
N LEU A 51 9.53 -2.96 7.63
CA LEU A 51 8.91 -3.51 8.83
C LEU A 51 9.08 -5.03 8.85
N ASP A 52 8.75 -5.68 7.74
CA ASP A 52 8.68 -7.13 7.59
C ASP A 52 8.85 -7.55 6.12
N LEU A 53 9.10 -8.83 5.88
CA LEU A 53 9.06 -9.43 4.55
C LEU A 53 7.67 -10.02 4.31
N ALA A 54 7.05 -9.59 3.20
CA ALA A 54 5.72 -10.03 2.79
C ALA A 54 5.75 -11.37 2.02
N GLY A 55 6.90 -11.74 1.45
CA GLY A 55 7.07 -12.99 0.71
C GLY A 55 8.12 -12.89 -0.40
N THR A 56 8.17 -13.94 -1.22
CA THR A 56 8.95 -13.98 -2.46
C THR A 56 8.11 -14.55 -3.60
N ASP A 57 8.30 -14.06 -4.82
CA ASP A 57 7.67 -14.65 -6.01
C ASP A 57 8.53 -15.78 -6.62
N SER A 58 7.97 -16.47 -7.61
CA SER A 58 8.63 -17.53 -8.38
C SER A 58 9.85 -17.04 -9.20
N ARG A 59 10.01 -15.73 -9.39
CA ARG A 59 11.16 -15.12 -10.05
C ARG A 59 12.26 -14.71 -9.06
N GLY A 60 12.08 -15.00 -7.77
CA GLY A 60 13.03 -14.66 -6.70
C GLY A 60 12.99 -13.19 -6.28
N ARG A 61 11.96 -12.43 -6.66
CA ARG A 61 11.77 -11.06 -6.13
C ARG A 61 11.36 -11.14 -4.68
N VAL A 62 11.90 -10.24 -3.86
CA VAL A 62 11.59 -10.16 -2.43
C VAL A 62 10.61 -9.03 -2.22
N TYR A 63 9.61 -9.26 -1.39
CA TYR A 63 8.59 -8.27 -1.11
C TYR A 63 8.69 -7.87 0.35
N ALA A 64 8.67 -6.58 0.62
CA ALA A 64 8.76 -6.01 1.95
C ALA A 64 7.50 -5.23 2.29
N ARG A 65 7.02 -5.41 3.52
CA ARG A 65 6.06 -4.51 4.15
C ARG A 65 6.80 -3.26 4.59
N THR A 66 6.30 -2.12 4.17
CA THR A 66 6.78 -0.80 4.57
C THR A 66 5.70 -0.11 5.43
N PRO A 67 6.02 0.96 6.19
CA PRO A 67 5.02 1.68 6.98
C PRO A 67 3.82 2.20 6.19
N ASP A 68 4.00 2.38 4.88
CA ASP A 68 3.07 3.02 3.96
C ASP A 68 2.59 2.10 2.82
N GLY A 69 2.98 0.82 2.82
CA GLY A 69 2.65 -0.07 1.71
C GLY A 69 3.46 -1.36 1.61
N VAL A 70 3.62 -1.81 0.37
CA VAL A 70 4.44 -2.96 -0.02
C VAL A 70 5.43 -2.51 -1.08
N ALA A 71 6.68 -2.95 -0.95
CA ALA A 71 7.73 -2.71 -1.94
C ALA A 71 8.25 -4.04 -2.49
N ALA A 72 8.40 -4.14 -3.81
CA ALA A 72 9.24 -5.19 -4.38
C ALA A 72 10.69 -4.72 -4.40
N LEU A 73 11.58 -5.61 -3.97
CA LEU A 73 13.01 -5.41 -3.87
C LEU A 73 13.73 -6.41 -4.77
N ASP A 74 14.84 -5.97 -5.35
CA ASP A 74 15.80 -6.90 -5.91
C ASP A 74 16.60 -7.61 -4.81
N PRO A 75 17.36 -8.67 -5.12
CA PRO A 75 18.17 -9.37 -4.13
C PRO A 75 19.23 -8.52 -3.42
N ALA A 76 19.58 -7.33 -3.95
CA ALA A 76 20.51 -6.40 -3.34
C ALA A 76 19.82 -5.40 -2.37
N GLY A 77 18.49 -5.43 -2.26
CA GLY A 77 17.70 -4.52 -1.42
C GLY A 77 17.26 -3.22 -2.10
N ARG A 78 17.44 -3.10 -3.42
CA ARG A 78 16.99 -1.93 -4.20
C ARG A 78 15.51 -2.06 -4.53
N THR A 79 14.77 -0.97 -4.38
CA THR A 79 13.34 -0.93 -4.73
C THR A 79 13.16 -1.02 -6.24
N LEU A 80 12.39 -2.01 -6.68
CA LEU A 80 11.95 -2.17 -8.07
C LEU A 80 10.68 -1.36 -8.32
N TRP A 81 9.71 -1.47 -7.41
CA TRP A 81 8.47 -0.70 -7.42
C TRP A 81 7.88 -0.65 -6.01
N ARG A 82 6.94 0.27 -5.81
CA ARG A 82 6.17 0.41 -4.58
C ARG A 82 4.68 0.46 -4.87
N LEU A 83 3.93 -0.04 -3.90
CA LEU A 83 2.49 -0.02 -3.87
C LEU A 83 2.10 0.56 -2.53
N ARG A 84 1.54 1.76 -2.54
CA ARG A 84 1.03 2.44 -1.35
C ARG A 84 -0.49 2.56 -1.47
N PRO A 85 -1.26 1.66 -0.84
CA PRO A 85 -2.70 1.78 -0.81
C PRO A 85 -3.10 3.04 -0.04
N GLN A 86 -3.82 3.93 -0.70
CA GLN A 86 -4.36 5.16 -0.15
C GLN A 86 -5.82 4.96 0.25
N GLY A 87 -6.30 3.73 0.45
CA GLY A 87 -7.68 3.46 0.86
C GLY A 87 -8.46 2.61 -0.14
N ALA A 88 -9.53 1.98 0.35
CA ALA A 88 -10.41 1.12 -0.40
C ALA A 88 -11.84 1.29 0.11
N VAL A 89 -12.82 1.21 -0.79
CA VAL A 89 -14.23 1.50 -0.50
C VAL A 89 -15.12 0.52 -1.25
N THR A 90 -16.09 -0.04 -0.54
CA THR A 90 -17.17 -0.83 -1.15
C THR A 90 -18.33 0.07 -1.55
N VAL A 91 -18.69 0.03 -2.84
CA VAL A 91 -19.85 0.73 -3.41
C VAL A 91 -21.02 -0.24 -3.43
N ARG A 92 -21.90 -0.12 -2.43
CA ARG A 92 -22.96 -1.12 -2.17
C ARG A 92 -23.94 -1.27 -3.32
N GLU A 93 -24.34 -0.18 -3.96
CA GLU A 93 -25.35 -0.17 -5.03
C GLU A 93 -24.86 -0.91 -6.28
N LYS A 94 -23.54 -1.01 -6.45
CA LYS A 94 -22.91 -1.66 -7.61
C LYS A 94 -22.20 -2.97 -7.24
N GLU A 95 -22.18 -3.35 -5.96
CA GLU A 95 -21.36 -4.44 -5.40
C GLU A 95 -19.89 -4.42 -5.88
N HIS A 96 -19.36 -3.23 -6.12
CA HIS A 96 -18.01 -3.05 -6.61
C HIS A 96 -17.11 -2.53 -5.49
N LEU A 97 -15.84 -2.91 -5.54
CA LEU A 97 -14.81 -2.35 -4.69
C LEU A 97 -13.99 -1.34 -5.50
N VAL A 98 -13.66 -0.18 -4.92
CA VAL A 98 -12.68 0.74 -5.49
C VAL A 98 -11.48 0.83 -4.57
N ILE A 99 -10.28 0.73 -5.13
CA ILE A 99 -9.01 0.90 -4.41
C ILE A 99 -8.28 2.09 -4.99
N ALA A 100 -7.81 2.99 -4.12
CA ALA A 100 -6.85 4.03 -4.48
C ALA A 100 -5.44 3.58 -4.08
N TYR A 101 -4.47 3.70 -4.97
CA TYR A 101 -3.06 3.51 -4.64
C TYR A 101 -2.17 4.43 -5.48
N GLY A 102 -0.98 4.75 -4.98
CA GLY A 102 -0.03 5.59 -5.70
C GLY A 102 1.20 5.92 -4.88
N ASP A 103 2.34 6.02 -5.56
CA ASP A 103 3.62 6.35 -4.90
C ASP A 103 3.74 7.81 -4.48
N ASP A 104 2.98 8.69 -5.12
CA ASP A 104 2.88 10.12 -4.84
C ASP A 104 1.48 10.44 -4.29
N PRO A 105 1.35 11.07 -3.11
CA PRO A 105 0.06 11.49 -2.55
C PRO A 105 -0.80 12.31 -3.52
N GLY A 106 -0.17 13.06 -4.44
CA GLY A 106 -0.86 13.88 -5.43
C GLY A 106 -1.28 13.13 -6.71
N ARG A 107 -0.81 11.89 -6.93
CA ARG A 107 -1.12 11.10 -8.13
C ARG A 107 -1.59 9.71 -7.72
N LEU A 108 -2.90 9.49 -7.85
CA LEU A 108 -3.56 8.26 -7.44
C LEU A 108 -4.08 7.50 -8.65
N THR A 109 -3.87 6.19 -8.64
CA THR A 109 -4.57 5.24 -9.50
C THR A 109 -5.76 4.68 -8.73
N LEU A 110 -6.94 4.77 -9.32
CA LEU A 110 -8.19 4.22 -8.82
C LEU A 110 -8.54 2.99 -9.66
N VAL A 111 -8.67 1.84 -9.03
CA VAL A 111 -9.10 0.61 -9.71
C VAL A 111 -10.39 0.11 -9.10
N GLY A 112 -11.43 0.02 -9.93
CA GLY A 112 -12.70 -0.59 -9.60
C GLY A 112 -12.68 -2.08 -9.91
N TYR A 113 -13.14 -2.90 -8.98
CA TYR A 113 -13.28 -4.35 -9.06
C TYR A 113 -14.74 -4.75 -8.96
N ASP A 114 -15.14 -5.78 -9.70
CA ASP A 114 -16.46 -6.39 -9.52
C ASP A 114 -16.52 -7.32 -8.28
N ALA A 115 -17.71 -7.87 -8.02
CA ALA A 115 -17.94 -8.82 -6.93
C ALA A 115 -17.10 -10.11 -7.05
N ALA A 116 -16.65 -10.46 -8.27
CA ALA A 116 -15.75 -11.59 -8.51
C ALA A 116 -14.27 -11.22 -8.31
N GLY A 117 -13.96 -9.94 -8.05
CA GLY A 117 -12.59 -9.45 -7.86
C GLY A 117 -11.85 -9.18 -9.17
N ALA A 118 -12.54 -9.11 -10.32
CA ALA A 118 -11.93 -8.74 -11.59
C ALA A 118 -11.88 -7.22 -11.76
N PRO A 119 -10.76 -6.64 -12.22
CA PRO A 119 -10.66 -5.21 -12.47
C PRO A 119 -11.57 -4.81 -13.63
N ARG A 120 -12.44 -3.81 -13.42
CA ARG A 120 -13.37 -3.30 -14.44
C ARG A 120 -12.92 -1.98 -15.05
N ARG A 121 -12.45 -1.06 -14.22
CA ARG A 121 -12.14 0.31 -14.63
C ARG A 121 -10.95 0.83 -13.85
N THR A 122 -9.99 1.36 -14.58
CA THR A 122 -8.88 2.13 -14.01
C THR A 122 -9.10 3.60 -14.33
N SER A 123 -8.84 4.47 -13.36
CA SER A 123 -8.87 5.92 -13.51
C SER A 123 -7.69 6.51 -12.77
N SER A 124 -7.25 7.69 -13.18
CA SER A 124 -6.13 8.37 -12.53
C SER A 124 -6.58 9.74 -12.07
N VAL A 125 -6.40 10.01 -10.78
CA VAL A 125 -6.70 11.31 -10.19
C VAL A 125 -5.40 12.01 -9.86
N ARG A 126 -5.32 13.27 -10.27
CA ARG A 126 -4.25 14.17 -9.84
C ARG A 126 -4.85 15.22 -8.92
N LEU A 127 -4.44 15.20 -7.66
CA LEU A 127 -4.79 16.22 -6.68
C LEU A 127 -3.80 17.38 -6.78
N ASP A 128 -4.24 18.58 -6.40
CA ASP A 128 -3.37 19.76 -6.35
C ASP A 128 -2.25 19.54 -5.31
N PRO A 129 -0.97 19.64 -5.69
CA PRO A 129 0.15 19.54 -4.77
C PRO A 129 0.05 20.49 -3.56
N ALA A 130 -0.51 21.69 -3.74
CA ALA A 130 -0.70 22.64 -2.63
C ALA A 130 -1.63 22.08 -1.54
N VAL A 131 -2.48 21.12 -1.90
CA VAL A 131 -3.39 20.45 -0.97
C VAL A 131 -2.79 19.18 -0.39
N THR A 132 -1.95 18.46 -1.14
CA THR A 132 -1.41 17.15 -0.71
C THR A 132 0.01 17.19 -0.16
N GLU A 133 0.74 18.30 -0.30
CA GLU A 133 2.12 18.42 0.14
C GLU A 133 2.25 18.19 1.66
N ASN A 134 3.12 17.26 2.04
CA ASN A 134 3.34 16.82 3.43
C ASN A 134 2.08 16.32 4.14
N ARG A 135 1.07 15.86 3.38
CA ARG A 135 -0.17 15.31 3.92
C ARG A 135 -0.38 13.87 3.47
N THR A 136 -1.06 13.13 4.33
CA THR A 136 -1.67 11.84 4.01
C THR A 136 -2.93 12.07 3.19
N VAL A 137 -3.14 11.25 2.17
CA VAL A 137 -4.32 11.29 1.31
C VAL A 137 -4.99 9.93 1.39
N ARG A 138 -6.27 9.88 1.71
CA ARG A 138 -7.00 8.62 1.84
C ARG A 138 -8.33 8.65 1.11
N LEU A 139 -8.56 7.72 0.19
CA LEU A 139 -9.90 7.44 -0.34
C LEU A 139 -10.78 6.96 0.80
N VAL A 140 -11.85 7.71 1.07
CA VAL A 140 -12.81 7.40 2.13
C VAL A 140 -14.14 7.02 1.52
N ALA A 141 -14.63 7.71 0.49
CA ALA A 141 -15.92 7.36 -0.12
C ALA A 141 -15.90 7.40 -1.64
N VAL A 142 -16.88 6.72 -2.23
CA VAL A 142 -17.26 6.84 -3.63
C VAL A 142 -18.75 7.14 -3.67
N GLU A 143 -19.11 8.34 -4.11
CA GLU A 143 -20.50 8.78 -4.23
C GLU A 143 -21.07 8.47 -5.61
N GLU A 144 -22.37 8.73 -5.78
CA GLU A 144 -23.06 8.62 -7.06
C GLU A 144 -22.36 9.40 -8.18
N GLY A 145 -22.34 8.81 -9.38
CA GLY A 145 -21.69 9.41 -10.55
C GLY A 145 -20.16 9.30 -10.55
N ASP A 146 -19.60 8.33 -9.85
CA ASP A 146 -18.15 8.07 -9.75
C ASP A 146 -17.37 9.30 -9.24
N ARG A 147 -17.88 9.88 -8.13
CA ARG A 147 -17.21 10.95 -7.40
C ARG A 147 -16.43 10.36 -6.25
N PHE A 148 -15.14 10.65 -6.17
CA PHE A 148 -14.22 10.09 -5.20
C PHE A 148 -13.98 11.11 -4.10
N VAL A 149 -14.20 10.72 -2.86
CA VAL A 149 -13.98 11.56 -1.69
C VAL A 149 -12.69 11.12 -1.03
N PHE A 150 -11.75 12.05 -0.91
CA PHE A 150 -10.46 11.87 -0.26
C PHE A 150 -10.40 12.66 1.03
N HIS A 151 -9.99 12.01 2.10
CA HIS A 151 -9.55 12.68 3.32
C HIS A 151 -8.08 13.05 3.20
N VAL A 152 -7.77 14.34 3.36
CA VAL A 152 -6.41 14.87 3.28
C VAL A 152 -6.03 15.52 4.59
N ALA A 153 -5.06 14.95 5.30
CA ALA A 153 -4.68 15.36 6.65
C ALA A 153 -3.17 15.29 6.88
N MET A 154 -2.67 16.07 7.84
CA MET A 154 -1.24 16.06 8.22
C MET A 154 -0.76 14.67 8.67
N ARG A 155 -1.64 13.89 9.30
CA ARG A 155 -1.41 12.50 9.71
C ARG A 155 -2.73 11.74 9.66
N GLU A 156 -2.62 10.42 9.64
CA GLU A 156 -3.79 9.56 9.82
C GLU A 156 -4.54 9.93 11.11
N ARG A 157 -5.87 10.08 11.01
CA ARG A 157 -6.80 10.39 12.11
C ARG A 157 -6.72 11.79 12.73
N LEU A 158 -5.98 12.73 12.15
CA LEU A 158 -6.11 14.15 12.51
C LEU A 158 -7.26 14.82 11.75
N PRO A 159 -7.82 15.93 12.27
CA PRO A 159 -8.69 16.80 11.49
C PRO A 159 -7.99 17.18 10.19
N GLY A 160 -8.70 17.02 9.09
CA GLY A 160 -8.20 17.25 7.75
C GLY A 160 -9.25 17.93 6.89
N ARG A 161 -9.10 17.79 5.58
CA ARG A 161 -10.05 18.26 4.58
C ARG A 161 -10.67 17.09 3.86
N LEU A 162 -11.90 17.25 3.39
CA LEU A 162 -12.53 16.31 2.46
C LEU A 162 -12.53 16.93 1.07
N ILE A 163 -11.90 16.24 0.13
CA ILE A 163 -11.81 16.65 -1.27
C ILE A 163 -12.64 15.69 -2.08
N THR A 164 -13.59 16.22 -2.84
CA THR A 164 -14.39 15.40 -3.77
C THR A 164 -13.94 15.68 -5.19
N THR A 165 -13.60 14.64 -5.95
CA THR A 165 -13.19 14.76 -7.36
C THR A 165 -13.98 13.81 -8.25
N THR A 166 -14.06 14.10 -9.54
CA THR A 166 -14.46 13.12 -10.55
C THR A 166 -13.29 12.19 -10.93
N ALA A 167 -13.59 11.13 -11.69
CA ALA A 167 -12.62 10.15 -12.16
C ALA A 167 -11.47 10.73 -13.01
N ASP A 168 -11.71 11.84 -13.69
CA ASP A 168 -10.72 12.59 -14.49
C ASP A 168 -9.93 13.61 -13.65
N GLY A 169 -10.16 13.65 -12.33
CA GLY A 169 -9.45 14.50 -11.39
C GLY A 169 -10.01 15.91 -11.24
N ARG A 170 -11.15 16.27 -11.84
CA ARG A 170 -11.75 17.58 -11.62
C ARG A 170 -12.27 17.71 -10.19
N LEU A 171 -11.84 18.76 -9.50
CA LEU A 171 -12.31 19.12 -8.15
C LEU A 171 -13.79 19.53 -8.20
N LEU A 172 -14.59 18.92 -7.33
CA LEU A 172 -16.01 19.21 -7.16
C LEU A 172 -16.31 19.93 -5.85
N ALA A 173 -15.64 19.52 -4.77
CA ALA A 173 -15.82 20.10 -3.44
C ALA A 173 -14.53 20.01 -2.63
N ASP A 174 -14.34 20.97 -1.74
CA ASP A 174 -13.23 21.05 -0.80
C ASP A 174 -13.76 21.58 0.54
N VAL A 175 -13.89 20.67 1.51
CA VAL A 175 -14.47 20.94 2.82
C VAL A 175 -13.36 20.93 3.87
N ASP A 176 -13.17 22.05 4.55
CA ASP A 176 -12.17 22.23 5.61
C ASP A 176 -12.76 22.52 7.00
N ASP A 177 -14.10 22.54 7.12
CA ASP A 177 -14.80 22.64 8.40
C ASP A 177 -14.59 21.35 9.24
N PRO A 178 -13.90 21.42 10.39
CA PRO A 178 -13.61 20.25 11.22
C PRO A 178 -14.87 19.51 11.66
N ASP A 179 -15.97 20.21 11.91
CA ASP A 179 -17.23 19.59 12.36
C ASP A 179 -17.90 18.81 11.22
N ALA A 180 -17.91 19.36 10.00
CA ALA A 180 -18.38 18.65 8.82
C ALA A 180 -17.53 17.43 8.50
N VAL A 181 -16.21 17.55 8.62
CA VAL A 181 -15.26 16.44 8.39
C VAL A 181 -15.46 15.33 9.44
N ALA A 182 -15.58 15.70 10.72
CA ALA A 182 -15.79 14.76 11.81
C ALA A 182 -17.13 14.02 11.75
N ARG A 183 -18.19 14.64 11.20
CA ARG A 183 -19.47 13.94 10.96
C ARG A 183 -19.39 12.91 9.85
N THR A 184 -18.51 13.12 8.88
CA THR A 184 -18.45 12.33 7.65
C THR A 184 -17.50 11.12 7.79
N LEU A 185 -16.34 11.29 8.44
CA LEU A 185 -15.31 10.25 8.53
C LEU A 185 -15.71 8.95 9.29
N PRO A 186 -16.38 8.99 10.46
CA PRO A 186 -16.63 7.78 11.27
C PRO A 186 -17.55 6.76 10.59
N ALA A 187 -18.49 7.22 9.75
CA ALA A 187 -19.39 6.34 9.01
C ALA A 187 -18.68 5.58 7.87
N ILE A 188 -17.45 5.98 7.55
CA ILE A 188 -16.78 5.66 6.28
C ILE A 188 -15.46 4.90 6.50
N GLU A 189 -15.02 4.70 7.75
CA GLU A 189 -13.74 4.03 8.04
C GLU A 189 -13.72 2.55 7.60
N SER A 190 -13.34 2.34 6.34
CA SER A 190 -12.89 1.05 5.83
C SER A 190 -11.38 0.95 6.05
N ARG A 191 -10.89 -0.20 6.55
CA ARG A 191 -9.48 -0.34 6.96
C ARG A 191 -8.76 -1.36 6.10
N ILE A 192 -7.64 -0.92 5.55
CA ILE A 192 -6.64 -1.77 4.91
C ILE A 192 -5.65 -2.19 6.00
N ASP A 193 -5.43 -3.49 6.17
CA ASP A 193 -4.43 -4.01 7.09
C ASP A 193 -3.21 -4.51 6.31
N LEU A 194 -2.21 -3.64 6.20
CA LEU A 194 -0.96 -3.93 5.51
C LEU A 194 -0.06 -4.91 6.25
N ALA A 195 -0.19 -5.01 7.58
CA ALA A 195 0.63 -5.91 8.39
C ALA A 195 0.35 -7.38 8.05
N MET A 196 -0.87 -7.67 7.61
CA MET A 196 -1.34 -8.99 7.22
C MET A 196 -1.27 -9.26 5.70
N SER A 197 -0.64 -8.37 4.93
CA SER A 197 -0.51 -8.54 3.48
C SER A 197 0.37 -9.76 3.13
N ALA A 198 0.02 -10.50 2.09
CA ALA A 198 0.77 -11.65 1.60
C ALA A 198 1.11 -11.49 0.11
N VAL A 199 2.06 -12.26 -0.39
CA VAL A 199 2.44 -12.24 -1.81
C VAL A 199 2.32 -13.63 -2.41
N THR A 200 1.66 -13.69 -3.57
CA THR A 200 1.47 -14.92 -4.34
C THR A 200 2.73 -15.31 -5.12
N PRO A 201 2.88 -16.57 -5.55
CA PRO A 201 4.00 -17.00 -6.40
C PRO A 201 4.12 -16.25 -7.73
N GLU A 202 3.01 -15.69 -8.24
CA GLU A 202 2.96 -14.88 -9.46
C GLU A 202 3.41 -13.43 -9.23
N GLY A 203 3.50 -13.01 -7.96
CA GLY A 203 3.92 -11.68 -7.55
C GLY A 203 2.76 -10.71 -7.27
N ALA A 204 1.52 -11.19 -7.27
CA ALA A 204 0.35 -10.41 -6.85
C ALA A 204 0.35 -10.20 -5.33
N VAL A 205 -0.02 -8.99 -4.90
CA VAL A 205 -0.12 -8.62 -3.49
C VAL A 205 -1.54 -8.84 -3.01
N LEU A 206 -1.70 -9.64 -1.96
CA LEU A 206 -2.95 -9.88 -1.26
C LEU A 206 -3.03 -8.97 -0.05
N ILE A 207 -4.03 -8.09 -0.01
CA ILE A 207 -4.20 -7.11 1.07
C ILE A 207 -5.55 -7.30 1.75
N PRO A 208 -5.59 -7.62 3.06
CA PRO A 208 -6.83 -7.64 3.80
C PRO A 208 -7.47 -6.27 3.90
N PHE A 209 -8.79 -6.26 3.73
CA PHE A 209 -9.64 -5.09 3.77
C PHE A 209 -10.85 -5.38 4.65
N SER A 210 -11.20 -4.45 5.52
CA SER A 210 -12.42 -4.53 6.33
C SER A 210 -13.37 -3.40 5.99
N ASP A 211 -14.63 -3.77 5.84
CA ASP A 211 -15.76 -2.86 5.75
C ASP A 211 -16.88 -3.30 6.70
N VAL A 212 -17.97 -2.54 6.67
CA VAL A 212 -19.22 -2.81 7.37
C VAL A 212 -19.86 -4.17 7.06
N GLY A 213 -19.49 -4.81 5.94
CA GLY A 213 -19.94 -6.15 5.55
C GLY A 213 -19.00 -7.28 5.95
N GLY A 214 -17.84 -6.97 6.54
CA GLY A 214 -16.86 -7.95 7.01
C GLY A 214 -15.47 -7.76 6.40
N TYR A 215 -14.70 -8.85 6.34
CA TYR A 215 -13.35 -8.86 5.78
C TYR A 215 -13.36 -9.37 4.34
N ARG A 216 -12.59 -8.72 3.46
CA ARG A 216 -12.32 -9.10 2.07
C ARG A 216 -10.81 -9.13 1.84
N ILE A 217 -10.37 -9.87 0.83
CA ILE A 217 -8.96 -9.89 0.40
C ILE A 217 -8.88 -9.23 -0.98
N LEU A 218 -8.03 -8.20 -1.08
CA LEU A 218 -7.79 -7.46 -2.30
C LEU A 218 -6.58 -8.09 -3.00
N ARG A 219 -6.73 -8.44 -4.28
CA ARG A 219 -5.61 -8.90 -5.11
C ARG A 219 -5.16 -7.77 -6.02
N LEU A 220 -3.94 -7.29 -5.80
CA LEU A 220 -3.34 -6.21 -6.58
C LEU A 220 -2.21 -6.77 -7.44
N GLU A 221 -2.36 -6.62 -8.75
CA GLU A 221 -1.33 -6.92 -9.73
C GLU A 221 -0.44 -5.68 -9.90
N PRO A 222 0.86 -5.75 -9.58
CA PRO A 222 1.78 -4.66 -9.85
C PRO A 222 1.89 -4.47 -11.37
N SER A 223 1.62 -3.25 -11.85
CA SER A 223 1.74 -2.85 -13.26
C SER A 223 3.19 -2.73 -13.71
#